data_AF-A0A9W6Y128-F1
#
_entry.id   AF-A0A9W6Y128-F1
#
_cell.length_a   1.000
_cell.length_b   1.000
_cell.length_c   1.000
_cell.angle_alpha   90.00
_cell.angle_beta   90.00
_cell.angle_gamma   90.00
#
_symmetry.space_group_name_H-M   'P 1'
#
loop_
_entity.id
_entity.type
_entity.pdbx_description
1 polymer ?
#
loop_
_entity_poly.entity_id
_entity_poly.type
_entity_poly.pdbx_seq_one_letter_code
_entity_poly.pdbx_strand_id
1 'polypeptide(L)'
;MTPAEAAQKFYAVDSYPFNDAAKGIFHVLSRLSWGNETFAYSNGTLADPSLNANQNSGEDYEYLLELNEASEIIGGEWLNYSANSHPDFLWFPNGKPAADTVTSFGLSYANVTMLLEKSAACSN
;
A
#
# COMPACT_ATOMS: atom_id res chain seq x y z
N MET A 1 2.51 24.80 -3.79
CA MET A 1 2.55 25.61 -5.03
C MET A 1 1.12 26.01 -5.39
N THR A 2 0.95 27.07 -6.17
CA THR A 2 -0.36 27.45 -6.70
C THR A 2 -0.76 26.50 -7.84
N PRO A 3 -2.05 26.41 -8.19
CA PRO A 3 -2.49 25.64 -9.36
C PRO A 3 -1.79 26.07 -10.66
N ALA A 4 -1.61 27.37 -10.89
CA ALA A 4 -0.92 27.88 -12.09
C ALA A 4 0.57 27.46 -12.14
N GLU A 5 1.27 27.47 -11.00
CA GLU A 5 2.65 26.98 -10.92
C GLU A 5 2.74 25.48 -11.24
N ALA A 6 1.80 24.69 -10.74
CA ALA A 6 1.74 23.25 -11.02
C ALA A 6 1.43 22.97 -12.50
N ALA A 7 0.45 23.70 -13.07
CA ALA A 7 0.06 23.62 -14.47
C ALA A 7 1.25 23.82 -15.41
N GLN A 8 2.01 24.89 -15.16
CA GLN A 8 3.18 25.21 -15.97
C GLN A 8 4.30 24.17 -15.76
N LYS A 9 4.55 23.76 -14.51
CA LYS A 9 5.68 22.88 -14.17
C LYS A 9 5.50 21.45 -14.70
N PHE A 10 4.32 20.87 -14.55
CA PHE A 10 4.10 19.44 -14.81
C PHE A 10 3.41 19.16 -16.15
N TYR A 11 2.69 20.16 -16.69
CA TYR A 11 1.86 19.95 -17.89
C TYR A 11 2.12 20.98 -19.01
N ALA A 12 2.96 21.99 -18.76
CA ALA A 12 3.30 23.05 -19.71
C ALA A 12 2.07 23.80 -20.26
N VAL A 13 1.07 24.04 -19.39
CA VAL A 13 -0.14 24.81 -19.71
C VAL A 13 -0.36 25.95 -18.70
N ASP A 14 -1.09 26.98 -19.11
CA ASP A 14 -1.29 28.20 -18.31
C ASP A 14 -2.27 28.01 -17.14
N SER A 15 -3.16 27.03 -17.21
CA SER A 15 -4.18 26.76 -16.20
C SER A 15 -4.22 25.29 -15.84
N TYR A 16 -4.42 25.00 -14.55
CA TYR A 16 -4.48 23.63 -14.04
C TYR A 16 -5.78 22.96 -14.51
N PRO A 17 -5.73 21.89 -15.31
CA PRO A 17 -6.91 21.44 -16.06
C PRO A 17 -7.78 20.41 -15.32
N PHE A 18 -7.33 19.89 -14.17
CA PHE A 18 -7.93 18.70 -13.55
C PHE A 18 -9.02 19.04 -12.52
N ASN A 19 -8.86 20.11 -11.75
CA ASN A 19 -9.77 20.45 -10.67
C ASN A 19 -9.82 21.96 -10.38
N ASP A 20 -10.89 22.63 -10.83
CA ASP A 20 -11.13 24.06 -10.61
C ASP A 20 -11.32 24.43 -9.12
N ALA A 21 -11.65 23.45 -8.27
CA ALA A 21 -11.80 23.67 -6.82
C ALA A 21 -10.46 23.73 -6.09
N ALA A 22 -9.36 23.28 -6.71
CA ALA A 22 -8.03 23.30 -6.11
C ALA A 22 -7.53 24.74 -5.89
N LYS A 23 -7.07 25.02 -4.67
CA LYS A 23 -6.49 26.32 -4.25
C LYS A 23 -5.01 26.20 -3.89
N GLY A 24 -4.56 25.01 -3.54
CA GLY A 24 -3.16 24.66 -3.38
C GLY A 24 -2.85 23.32 -4.02
N ILE A 25 -1.60 23.18 -4.48
CA ILE A 25 -1.05 21.93 -4.97
C ILE A 25 0.17 21.54 -4.13
N PHE A 26 0.24 20.28 -3.73
CA PHE A 26 1.40 19.70 -3.04
C PHE A 26 2.00 18.58 -3.87
N HIS A 27 3.29 18.68 -4.19
CA HIS A 27 4.01 17.63 -4.92
C HIS A 27 4.60 16.65 -3.92
N VAL A 28 4.25 15.38 -4.06
CA VAL A 28 4.59 14.31 -3.12
C VAL A 28 5.44 13.26 -3.83
N LEU A 29 6.51 12.85 -3.16
CA LEU A 29 7.25 11.62 -3.45
C LEU A 29 7.17 10.74 -2.21
N SER A 30 6.55 9.57 -2.32
CA SER A 30 6.33 8.66 -1.19
C SER A 30 6.64 7.22 -1.58
N ARG A 31 7.15 6.42 -0.63
CA ARG A 31 7.46 5.01 -0.85
C ARG A 31 6.42 4.10 -0.19
N LEU A 32 5.87 3.15 -0.95
CA LEU A 32 5.15 2.01 -0.40
C LEU A 32 6.11 0.82 -0.28
N SER A 33 6.18 0.21 0.89
CA SER A 33 7.03 -0.97 1.16
C SER A 33 6.17 -2.19 1.51
N TRP A 34 6.56 -3.37 1.04
CA TRP A 34 5.82 -4.63 1.28
C TRP A 34 6.75 -5.83 1.46
N GLY A 35 6.22 -6.97 1.89
CA GLY A 35 6.97 -8.23 1.99
C GLY A 35 6.93 -9.04 0.69
N ASN A 36 8.06 -9.63 0.28
CA ASN A 36 8.15 -10.51 -0.91
C ASN A 36 7.84 -11.99 -0.63
N GLU A 37 7.66 -12.78 -1.68
CA GLU A 37 7.33 -14.21 -1.60
C GLU A 37 8.48 -15.10 -1.07
N THR A 38 9.74 -14.65 -1.20
CA THR A 38 10.95 -15.46 -0.89
C THR A 38 11.04 -15.91 0.58
N PHE A 39 10.24 -15.35 1.47
CA PHE A 39 10.19 -15.72 2.89
C PHE A 39 9.43 -17.03 3.17
N ALA A 40 8.73 -17.61 2.19
CA ALA A 40 7.96 -18.84 2.36
C ALA A 40 8.79 -20.15 2.35
N TYR A 41 10.09 -20.11 2.01
CA TYR A 41 10.93 -21.31 1.83
C TYR A 41 12.03 -21.52 2.89
N SER A 42 12.20 -20.58 3.83
CA SER A 42 13.11 -20.76 4.95
C SER A 42 12.40 -21.49 6.10
N ASN A 43 12.88 -22.68 6.47
CA ASN A 43 12.45 -23.37 7.69
C ASN A 43 12.87 -22.56 8.93
N GLY A 44 12.01 -21.68 9.43
CA GLY A 44 12.26 -20.90 10.66
C GLY A 44 11.21 -19.81 10.91
N THR A 45 11.09 -19.39 12.17
CA THR A 45 10.22 -18.29 12.61
C THR A 45 10.69 -16.95 12.01
N LEU A 46 9.87 -16.37 11.14
CA LEU A 46 10.07 -15.05 10.50
C LEU A 46 9.82 -13.86 11.45
N ALA A 47 9.56 -14.12 12.73
CA ALA A 47 9.45 -13.08 13.75
C ALA A 47 10.81 -12.48 14.15
N ASP A 48 11.92 -12.96 13.56
CA ASP A 48 13.23 -12.35 13.71
C ASP A 48 13.32 -11.06 12.87
N PRO A 49 13.49 -9.88 13.50
CA PRO A 49 13.68 -8.62 12.79
C PRO A 49 14.87 -8.63 11.82
N SER A 50 15.87 -9.49 12.05
CA SER A 50 17.05 -9.62 11.18
C SER A 50 16.76 -10.37 9.87
N LEU A 51 15.70 -11.20 9.81
CA LEU A 51 15.19 -11.80 8.57
C LEU A 51 14.23 -10.87 7.83
N ASN A 52 13.53 -9.99 8.54
CA ASN A 52 12.73 -8.89 7.98
C ASN A 52 13.57 -7.74 7.39
N ALA A 53 14.90 -7.79 7.55
CA ALA A 53 15.82 -6.74 7.11
C ALA A 53 16.00 -6.65 5.58
N ASN A 54 15.47 -7.60 4.81
CA ASN A 54 15.38 -7.49 3.34
C ASN A 54 14.18 -6.61 2.92
N GLN A 55 14.07 -5.41 3.50
CA GLN A 55 13.08 -4.37 3.19
C GLN A 55 13.27 -3.73 1.80
N ASN A 56 13.88 -4.43 0.85
CA ASN A 56 14.18 -3.89 -0.48
C ASN A 56 12.95 -3.84 -1.40
N SER A 57 11.86 -4.47 -0.99
CA SER A 57 10.60 -4.46 -1.74
C SER A 57 9.80 -3.23 -1.43
N GLY A 58 9.75 -2.36 -2.41
CA GLY A 58 8.96 -1.14 -2.37
C GLY A 58 9.10 -0.35 -3.65
N GLU A 59 8.12 0.49 -3.90
CA GLU A 59 8.09 1.41 -5.04
C GLU A 59 7.85 2.82 -4.56
N ASP A 60 8.50 3.76 -5.24
CA ASP A 60 8.31 5.18 -5.02
C ASP A 60 7.22 5.69 -5.97
N TYR A 61 6.29 6.45 -5.43
CA TYR A 61 5.19 7.06 -6.16
C TYR A 61 5.26 8.58 -6.11
N GLU A 62 5.06 9.19 -7.26
CA GLU A 62 5.09 10.63 -7.46
C GLU A 62 3.72 11.13 -7.92
N TYR A 63 3.17 12.12 -7.21
CA TYR A 63 1.83 12.65 -7.48
C TYR A 63 1.66 14.06 -6.94
N LEU A 64 0.60 14.70 -7.41
CA LEU A 64 0.08 15.95 -6.88
C LEU A 64 -1.08 15.66 -5.94
N LEU A 65 -1.12 16.34 -4.80
CA LEU A 65 -2.32 16.47 -3.97
C LEU A 65 -2.94 17.83 -4.21
N GLU A 66 -4.26 17.83 -4.39
CA GLU A 66 -5.06 19.03 -4.58
C GLU A 66 -5.70 19.42 -3.26
N LEU A 67 -5.52 20.68 -2.86
CA LEU A 67 -5.95 21.20 -1.57
C LEU A 67 -6.99 22.31 -1.74
N ASN A 68 -7.98 22.37 -0.86
CA ASN A 68 -8.90 23.51 -0.76
C ASN A 68 -8.30 24.69 0.05
N GLU A 69 -9.07 25.76 0.29
CA GLU A 69 -8.62 26.92 1.08
C GLU A 69 -8.25 26.58 2.53
N ALA A 70 -8.86 25.54 3.09
CA ALA A 70 -8.59 25.03 4.43
C ALA A 70 -7.41 24.03 4.47
N SER A 71 -6.72 23.81 3.35
CA SER A 71 -5.62 22.83 3.20
C SER A 71 -6.05 21.37 3.37
N GLU A 72 -7.31 21.06 3.14
CA GLU A 72 -7.81 19.69 3.13
C GLU A 72 -7.60 19.07 1.74
N ILE A 73 -7.27 17.78 1.70
CA ILE A 73 -7.08 17.03 0.45
C ILE A 73 -8.44 16.80 -0.22
N ILE A 74 -8.58 17.28 -1.45
CA ILE A 74 -9.82 17.18 -2.25
C ILE A 74 -9.63 16.45 -3.58
N GLY A 75 -8.41 16.01 -3.89
CA GLY A 75 -8.08 15.32 -5.13
C GLY A 75 -6.59 15.10 -5.29
N GLY A 76 -6.20 14.66 -6.48
CA GLY A 76 -4.80 14.44 -6.82
C GLY A 76 -4.62 13.84 -8.21
N GLU A 77 -3.40 13.94 -8.72
CA GLU A 77 -3.01 13.46 -10.05
C GLU A 77 -1.68 12.72 -9.99
N TRP A 78 -1.62 11.54 -10.63
CA TRP A 78 -0.39 10.78 -10.74
C TRP A 78 0.57 11.44 -11.74
N LEU A 79 1.87 11.40 -11.44
CA LEU A 79 2.90 11.98 -12.30
C LEU A 79 3.82 10.90 -12.89
N ASN A 80 4.45 11.24 -14.02
CA ASN A 80 5.57 10.50 -14.59
C ASN A 80 5.30 8.98 -14.70
N TYR A 81 6.20 8.16 -14.16
CA TYR A 81 6.07 6.70 -14.14
C TYR A 81 4.85 6.25 -13.33
N SER A 82 4.53 6.94 -12.24
CA SER A 82 3.41 6.59 -11.37
C SER A 82 2.06 6.75 -12.04
N ALA A 83 1.94 7.51 -13.14
CA ALA A 83 0.71 7.60 -13.92
C ALA A 83 0.32 6.29 -14.62
N ASN A 84 1.30 5.39 -14.85
CA ASN A 84 1.05 4.07 -15.45
C ASN A 84 1.36 2.91 -14.49
N SER A 85 2.06 3.18 -13.41
CA SER A 85 2.51 2.18 -12.44
C SER A 85 2.20 2.68 -11.04
N HIS A 86 0.94 2.51 -10.65
CA HIS A 86 0.43 2.77 -9.30
C HIS A 86 -0.36 1.52 -8.85
N PRO A 87 -0.62 1.35 -7.54
CA PRO A 87 -1.46 0.25 -7.09
C PRO A 87 -2.86 0.33 -7.71
N ASP A 88 -3.36 -0.79 -8.23
CA ASP A 88 -4.72 -0.86 -8.79
C ASP A 88 -5.78 -0.77 -7.69
N PHE A 89 -5.54 -1.42 -6.56
CA PHE A 89 -6.48 -1.49 -5.45
C PHE A 89 -5.76 -1.76 -4.12
N LEU A 90 -6.39 -1.30 -3.04
CA LEU A 90 -6.02 -1.63 -1.65
C LEU A 90 -7.21 -2.36 -1.02
N TRP A 91 -6.92 -3.43 -0.30
CA TRP A 91 -7.94 -4.19 0.43
C TRP A 91 -7.41 -4.63 1.78
N PHE A 92 -8.32 -4.71 2.74
CA PHE A 92 -8.04 -5.16 4.09
C PHE A 92 -9.01 -6.29 4.43
N PRO A 93 -8.53 -7.44 4.94
CA PRO A 93 -9.43 -8.48 5.41
C PRO A 93 -10.17 -8.00 6.66
N ASN A 94 -11.50 -8.15 6.67
CA ASN A 94 -12.34 -7.72 7.79
C ASN A 94 -12.23 -8.63 9.02
N GLY A 95 -11.67 -9.84 8.85
CA GLY A 95 -11.53 -10.80 9.92
C GLY A 95 -10.94 -12.12 9.44
N LYS A 96 -10.71 -13.01 10.40
CA LYS A 96 -10.32 -14.40 10.14
C LYS A 96 -11.52 -15.19 9.59
N PRO A 97 -11.29 -16.31 8.88
CA PRO A 97 -12.35 -17.28 8.55
C PRO A 97 -13.07 -17.79 9.82
N ALA A 98 -14.29 -18.32 9.65
CA ALA A 98 -15.00 -18.99 10.74
C ALA A 98 -14.21 -20.22 11.21
N ALA A 99 -14.23 -20.52 12.52
CA ALA A 99 -13.41 -21.56 13.12
C ALA A 99 -13.67 -22.96 12.52
N ASP A 100 -14.89 -23.23 12.08
CA ASP A 100 -15.35 -24.47 11.47
C ASP A 100 -15.19 -24.52 9.95
N THR A 101 -14.51 -23.52 9.35
CA THR A 101 -14.25 -23.50 7.90
C THR A 101 -13.44 -24.71 7.47
N VAL A 102 -13.96 -25.48 6.51
CA VAL A 102 -13.25 -26.53 5.79
C VAL A 102 -13.22 -26.17 4.31
N THR A 103 -12.03 -26.11 3.71
CA THR A 103 -11.91 -25.82 2.28
C THR A 103 -12.47 -26.96 1.42
N SER A 104 -12.76 -26.70 0.14
CA SER A 104 -13.28 -27.70 -0.80
C SER A 104 -12.35 -28.91 -1.02
N PHE A 105 -11.07 -28.77 -0.69
CA PHE A 105 -10.05 -29.81 -0.76
C PHE A 105 -9.71 -30.42 0.62
N GLY A 106 -10.52 -30.14 1.65
CA GLY A 106 -10.47 -30.82 2.94
C GLY A 106 -9.54 -30.20 4.00
N LEU A 107 -9.06 -28.97 3.80
CA LEU A 107 -8.22 -28.30 4.80
C LEU A 107 -9.10 -27.66 5.89
N SER A 108 -9.00 -28.17 7.12
CA SER A 108 -9.73 -27.66 8.28
C SER A 108 -9.01 -26.48 8.92
N TYR A 109 -9.67 -25.32 8.98
CA TYR A 109 -9.11 -24.13 9.62
C TYR A 109 -8.84 -24.36 11.11
N ALA A 110 -9.73 -25.06 11.83
CA ALA A 110 -9.51 -25.44 13.22
C ALA A 110 -8.20 -26.21 13.44
N ASN A 111 -7.88 -27.17 12.56
CA ASN A 111 -6.65 -27.94 12.66
C ASN A 111 -5.42 -27.07 12.40
N VAL A 112 -5.48 -26.19 11.39
CA VAL A 112 -4.39 -25.26 11.07
C VAL A 112 -4.17 -24.28 12.23
N THR A 113 -5.23 -23.70 12.79
CA THR A 113 -5.13 -22.78 13.92
C THR A 113 -4.54 -23.45 15.16
N MET A 114 -4.95 -24.67 15.49
CA MET A 114 -4.38 -25.42 16.62
C MET A 114 -2.85 -25.60 16.47
N LEU A 115 -2.38 -25.95 15.27
CA LEU A 115 -0.94 -26.10 15.02
C LEU A 115 -0.20 -24.75 15.08
N LEU A 116 -0.80 -23.68 14.55
CA LEU A 116 -0.24 -22.33 14.61
C LEU A 116 -0.11 -21.84 16.06
N GLU A 117 -1.10 -22.09 16.91
CA GLU A 117 -1.08 -21.70 18.32
C GLU A 117 0.01 -22.45 19.10
N LYS A 118 0.15 -23.76 18.88
CA LYS A 118 1.23 -24.57 19.45
C LYS A 118 2.61 -24.08 19.01
N SER A 119 2.76 -23.81 17.71
CA SER A 119 4.00 -23.29 17.14
C SER A 119 4.38 -21.93 17.73
N ALA A 120 3.43 -21.00 17.82
CA ALA A 120 3.65 -19.67 18.38
C ALA A 120 3.99 -19.72 19.88
N ALA A 121 3.40 -20.68 20.61
CA ALA A 121 3.65 -20.89 22.04
C ALA A 121 4.91 -21.73 22.34
N CYS A 122 5.61 -22.25 21.31
CA CYS A 122 6.68 -23.24 21.47
C CYS A 122 6.26 -24.43 22.35
N SER A 123 5.01 -24.88 22.21
CA SER A 123 4.46 -26.00 22.99
C SER A 123 4.08 -27.16 22.07
N ASN A 124 4.44 -28.38 22.47
CA ASN A 124 4.16 -29.60 21.72
C ASN A 124 2.75 -30.13 22.01
#